data_AF-A0A3D6C925-F1
#
_entry.id   AF-A0A3D6C925-F1
#
_cell.length_a   1.000
_cell.length_b   1.000
_cell.length_c   1.000
_cell.angle_alpha   90.00
_cell.angle_beta   90.00
_cell.angle_gamma   90.00
#
_symmetry.space_group_name_H-M   'P 1'
#
loop_
_entity.id
_entity.type
_entity.pdbx_description
1 polymer ?
#
loop_
_entity_poly.entity_id
_entity_poly.type
_entity_poly.pdbx_seq_one_letter_code
_entity_poly.pdbx_strand_id
1 'polypeptide(L)'
;MQNVSGGISLFRPILKSYTVFIMFICVLSAWVTPESVVAMHQINIVDTDTVWPDSRTVDINDLRSASETLETIDPNFTADGATRFTGVRLSRLMSLTGTDGSRGLTVIGADQYVGFLSHERLAQGFLVWEMDNGPIHGLKGGPLKIMFPESAGVHLSCYTWYVKTLVAGPVERAVLPVTVMGQRTRHTVKQMLSHAVPIDPSLFSIAQGCRNEFKGFKQAPSVSAVPLSYFLPLGGTFAEQVTAIEFKSFSGPTITLSQVLLDYPVYIMLACDGRLLHPALGGPFSVVFPVEKHPGLQDMVPESGALFFLQEIVVR
;
A
#
# COMPACT_ATOMS: atom_id res chain seq x y z
N MET A 1 -72.28 -32.72 5.90
CA MET A 1 -71.25 -33.74 6.20
C MET A 1 -69.90 -33.16 5.84
N GLN A 2 -69.01 -33.07 6.85
CA GLN A 2 -67.54 -32.91 6.83
C GLN A 2 -66.96 -31.81 5.90
N ASN A 3 -66.56 -30.62 6.40
CA ASN A 3 -65.27 -30.31 7.06
C ASN A 3 -64.07 -31.04 6.40
N VAL A 4 -63.01 -30.38 5.95
CA VAL A 4 -61.98 -29.74 6.80
C VAL A 4 -61.06 -28.81 5.96
N SER A 5 -60.82 -27.61 6.52
CA SER A 5 -59.66 -26.67 6.49
C SER A 5 -58.68 -26.62 5.31
N GLY A 6 -58.09 -25.48 4.93
CA GLY A 6 -57.95 -24.13 5.51
C GLY A 6 -57.44 -23.20 4.40
N GLY A 7 -57.53 -21.88 4.45
CA GLY A 7 -57.20 -20.97 5.53
C GLY A 7 -56.32 -19.86 4.94
N ILE A 8 -56.97 -18.76 4.50
CA ILE A 8 -56.58 -17.32 4.56
C ILE A 8 -55.11 -17.00 4.23
N SER A 9 -54.78 -16.19 3.21
CA SER A 9 -54.80 -14.73 3.32
C SER A 9 -54.39 -14.03 2.02
N LEU A 10 -55.11 -12.95 1.72
CA LEU A 10 -54.80 -11.85 0.81
C LEU A 10 -53.30 -11.59 0.56
N PHE A 11 -52.90 -11.56 -0.72
CA PHE A 11 -51.72 -10.82 -1.17
C PHE A 11 -52.09 -9.95 -2.38
N ARG A 12 -51.98 -8.62 -2.18
CA ARG A 12 -51.95 -7.59 -3.22
C ARG A 12 -50.59 -7.62 -3.96
N PRO A 13 -50.53 -7.10 -5.19
CA PRO A 13 -49.35 -7.15 -6.03
C PRO A 13 -48.37 -6.03 -5.65
N ILE A 14 -47.08 -6.35 -5.55
CA ILE A 14 -46.02 -5.34 -5.48
C ILE A 14 -45.05 -5.60 -6.62
N LEU A 15 -45.00 -4.62 -7.53
CA LEU A 15 -44.01 -4.49 -8.59
C LEU A 15 -42.60 -4.76 -8.05
N LYS A 16 -41.92 -5.74 -8.63
CA LYS A 16 -40.46 -5.82 -8.56
C LYS A 16 -39.87 -4.81 -9.53
N SER A 17 -39.71 -3.57 -9.07
CA SER A 17 -38.81 -2.61 -9.71
C SER A 17 -37.37 -3.01 -9.41
N TYR A 18 -36.61 -3.28 -10.47
CA TYR A 18 -35.16 -3.41 -10.43
C TYR A 18 -34.56 -2.04 -10.13
N THR A 19 -34.26 -1.76 -8.86
CA THR A 19 -33.42 -0.63 -8.48
C THR A 19 -31.96 -1.08 -8.59
N VAL A 20 -31.33 -0.72 -9.70
CA VAL A 20 -29.88 -0.73 -9.87
C VAL A 20 -29.30 0.18 -8.80
N PHE A 21 -28.58 -0.42 -7.84
CA PHE A 21 -27.77 0.31 -6.86
C PHE A 21 -26.58 0.92 -7.60
N ILE A 22 -26.73 2.15 -8.07
CA ILE A 22 -25.61 2.99 -8.49
C ILE A 22 -24.90 3.42 -7.21
N MET A 23 -23.83 2.71 -6.88
CA MET A 23 -22.91 3.09 -5.83
C MET A 23 -22.18 4.36 -6.30
N PHE A 24 -22.59 5.50 -5.75
CA PHE A 24 -21.91 6.79 -5.89
C PHE A 24 -20.49 6.64 -5.34
N ILE A 25 -19.52 6.40 -6.21
CA ILE A 25 -18.12 6.70 -5.93
C ILE A 25 -18.03 8.22 -5.97
N CYS A 26 -17.90 8.84 -4.79
CA CYS A 26 -17.43 10.21 -4.67
C CYS A 26 -15.99 10.27 -5.22
N VAL A 27 -15.87 10.41 -6.54
CA VAL A 27 -14.66 10.85 -7.20
C VAL A 27 -14.48 12.31 -6.78
N LEU A 28 -13.68 12.51 -5.74
CA LEU A 28 -13.06 13.80 -5.47
C LEU A 28 -12.27 14.17 -6.73
N SER A 29 -12.85 15.11 -7.49
CA SER A 29 -12.21 15.83 -8.58
C SER A 29 -11.03 16.60 -8.02
N ALA A 30 -9.87 15.94 -7.94
CA ALA A 30 -8.59 16.61 -7.80
C ALA A 30 -8.35 17.37 -9.10
N TRP A 31 -8.45 18.69 -9.01
CA TRP A 31 -8.05 19.60 -10.08
C TRP A 31 -6.59 19.32 -10.42
N VAL A 32 -6.35 18.91 -11.66
CA VAL A 32 -5.01 18.69 -12.23
C VAL A 32 -4.33 20.06 -12.33
N THR A 33 -3.45 20.38 -11.38
CA THR A 33 -2.53 21.52 -11.50
C THR A 33 -1.38 21.17 -12.44
N PRO A 34 -0.69 22.12 -13.08
CA PRO A 34 0.49 21.83 -13.92
C PRO A 34 1.59 21.05 -13.17
N GLU A 35 1.72 21.23 -11.86
CA GLU A 35 2.60 20.42 -10.99
C GLU A 35 2.19 18.95 -10.90
N SER A 36 0.88 18.66 -11.00
CA SER A 36 0.37 17.28 -11.05
C SER A 36 0.68 16.55 -12.36
N VAL A 37 0.98 17.26 -13.46
CA VAL A 37 1.39 16.64 -14.73
C VAL A 37 2.87 16.23 -14.71
N VAL A 38 3.72 16.97 -13.99
CA VAL A 38 5.15 16.66 -13.82
C VAL A 38 5.35 15.53 -12.79
N ALA A 39 4.50 15.44 -11.76
CA ALA A 39 4.52 14.34 -10.78
C ALA A 39 4.04 12.98 -11.34
N MET A 40 3.46 12.93 -12.54
CA MET A 40 2.89 11.70 -13.13
C MET A 40 3.92 10.75 -13.77
N HIS A 41 5.20 11.11 -13.83
CA HIS A 41 6.22 10.33 -14.55
C HIS A 41 7.43 9.98 -13.66
N GLN A 42 7.24 9.88 -12.35
CA GLN A 42 8.32 9.48 -11.45
C GLN A 42 7.96 8.20 -10.71
N ILE A 43 8.96 7.34 -10.52
CA ILE A 43 8.85 6.14 -9.72
C ILE A 43 9.95 6.10 -8.67
N ASN A 44 9.58 5.76 -7.44
CA ASN A 44 10.53 5.57 -6.36
C ASN A 44 11.05 4.13 -6.38
N ILE A 45 12.36 3.97 -6.28
CA ILE A 45 13.01 2.68 -6.22
C ILE A 45 13.81 2.61 -4.91
N VAL A 46 13.50 1.59 -4.14
CA VAL A 46 14.15 1.23 -2.89
C VAL A 46 14.80 -0.13 -3.10
N ASP A 47 16.08 -0.25 -2.77
CA ASP A 47 16.80 -1.52 -2.79
C ASP A 47 17.14 -1.96 -1.36
N THR A 48 17.74 -3.13 -1.21
CA THR A 48 18.05 -3.69 0.10
C THR A 48 19.27 -3.06 0.77
N ASP A 49 20.10 -2.38 -0.02
CA ASP A 49 21.37 -1.80 0.41
C ASP A 49 21.24 -0.32 0.79
N THR A 50 20.19 0.35 0.32
CA THR A 50 19.81 1.70 0.75
C THR A 50 19.17 1.69 2.13
N VAL A 51 19.35 2.81 2.83
CA VAL A 51 18.70 3.04 4.12
C VAL A 51 17.30 3.53 3.84
N TRP A 52 16.24 2.79 4.17
CA TRP A 52 14.89 3.37 4.17
C TRP A 52 14.83 4.53 5.17
N PRO A 53 14.25 5.70 4.84
CA PRO A 53 13.44 5.99 3.66
C PRO A 53 14.19 6.62 2.47
N ASP A 54 15.50 6.50 2.38
CA ASP A 54 16.25 6.99 1.24
C ASP A 54 15.93 6.10 0.02
N SER A 55 15.20 6.67 -0.94
CA SER A 55 14.86 6.06 -2.23
C SER A 55 15.51 6.82 -3.36
N ARG A 56 15.77 6.12 -4.47
CA ARG A 56 16.08 6.79 -5.74
C ARG A 56 14.78 7.06 -6.49
N THR A 57 14.55 8.33 -6.82
CA THR A 57 13.47 8.70 -7.75
C THR A 57 14.00 8.63 -9.17
N VAL A 58 13.28 7.95 -10.05
CA VAL A 58 13.60 7.81 -11.47
C VAL A 58 12.52 8.48 -12.30
N ASP A 59 12.91 9.35 -13.22
CA ASP A 59 12.01 9.92 -14.22
C ASP A 59 11.79 8.90 -15.35
N ILE A 60 10.55 8.65 -15.71
CA ILE A 60 10.17 7.72 -16.79
C ILE A 60 10.74 8.18 -18.13
N ASN A 61 10.94 9.48 -18.35
CA ASN A 61 11.56 9.99 -19.57
C ASN A 61 13.00 9.48 -19.75
N ASP A 62 13.74 9.28 -18.66
CA ASP A 62 15.09 8.71 -18.69
C ASP A 62 15.07 7.23 -19.14
N LEU A 63 13.93 6.55 -18.95
CA LEU A 63 13.73 5.15 -19.33
C LEU A 63 13.22 4.97 -20.77
N ARG A 64 12.81 6.04 -21.46
CA ARG A 64 12.21 5.94 -22.81
C ARG A 64 13.14 5.31 -23.85
N SER A 65 14.44 5.51 -23.73
CA SER A 65 15.44 4.88 -24.61
C SER A 65 15.51 3.35 -24.47
N ALA A 66 15.03 2.82 -23.34
CA ALA A 66 14.94 1.38 -23.05
C ALA A 66 13.50 0.86 -23.15
N SER A 67 12.60 1.63 -23.77
CA SER A 67 11.19 1.25 -23.86
C SER A 67 10.97 0.09 -24.81
N GLU A 68 10.02 -0.76 -24.44
CA GLU A 68 9.53 -1.89 -25.20
C GLU A 68 8.00 -1.82 -25.28
N THR A 69 7.43 -2.46 -26.29
CA THR A 69 5.99 -2.59 -26.42
C THR A 69 5.54 -4.00 -26.07
N LEU A 70 4.38 -4.09 -25.41
CA LEU A 70 3.71 -5.31 -25.03
C LEU A 70 2.28 -5.24 -25.58
N GLU A 71 1.93 -6.15 -26.47
CA GLU A 71 0.55 -6.33 -26.92
C GLU A 71 -0.08 -7.47 -26.11
N THR A 72 -1.13 -7.16 -25.36
CA THR A 72 -1.77 -8.11 -24.43
C THR A 72 -3.17 -7.63 -24.07
N ILE A 73 -4.03 -8.53 -23.59
CA ILE A 73 -5.31 -8.16 -22.99
C ILE A 73 -5.08 -7.71 -21.55
N ASP A 74 -5.59 -6.54 -21.18
CA ASP A 74 -5.70 -6.14 -19.79
C ASP A 74 -6.82 -6.93 -19.12
N PRO A 75 -6.51 -7.78 -18.13
CA PRO A 75 -7.53 -8.69 -17.63
C PRO A 75 -8.56 -7.99 -16.73
N ASN A 76 -8.34 -6.72 -16.38
CA ASN A 76 -9.35 -5.89 -15.72
C ASN A 76 -10.27 -5.17 -16.73
N PHE A 77 -9.90 -5.14 -18.01
CA PHE A 77 -10.63 -4.47 -19.08
C PHE A 77 -10.69 -5.34 -20.34
N THR A 78 -11.09 -6.60 -20.19
CA THR A 78 -11.11 -7.58 -21.27
C THR A 78 -11.98 -7.18 -22.47
N ALA A 79 -12.99 -6.33 -22.24
CA ALA A 79 -13.85 -5.79 -23.29
C ALA A 79 -13.11 -4.89 -24.30
N ASP A 80 -11.95 -4.32 -23.92
CA ASP A 80 -11.13 -3.50 -24.82
C ASP A 80 -10.36 -4.36 -25.85
N GLY A 81 -10.28 -5.68 -25.62
CA GLY A 81 -9.50 -6.60 -26.45
C GLY A 81 -8.00 -6.49 -26.19
N ALA A 82 -7.20 -6.91 -27.18
CA ALA A 82 -5.75 -6.77 -27.12
C ALA A 82 -5.37 -5.30 -27.30
N THR A 83 -4.50 -4.81 -26.41
CA THR A 83 -4.10 -3.40 -26.34
C THR A 83 -2.58 -3.32 -26.39
N ARG A 84 -2.04 -2.27 -27.01
CA ARG A 84 -0.60 -2.05 -27.02
C ARG A 84 -0.19 -1.17 -25.85
N PHE A 85 0.63 -1.71 -24.96
CA PHE A 85 1.26 -0.98 -23.87
C PHE A 85 2.72 -0.66 -24.21
N THR A 86 3.19 0.53 -23.84
CA THR A 86 4.62 0.89 -23.90
C THR A 86 5.15 1.08 -22.48
N GLY A 87 6.33 0.51 -22.22
CA GLY A 87 6.93 0.53 -20.90
C GLY A 87 8.35 0.01 -20.89
N VAL A 88 8.83 -0.40 -19.71
CA VAL A 88 10.12 -1.07 -19.53
C VAL A 88 9.89 -2.42 -18.84
N ARG A 89 10.64 -3.45 -19.24
CA ARG A 89 10.68 -4.70 -18.47
C ARG A 89 11.20 -4.44 -17.07
N LEU A 90 10.60 -5.06 -16.06
CA LEU A 90 11.03 -4.89 -14.68
C LEU A 90 12.48 -5.37 -14.46
N SER A 91 12.88 -6.48 -15.09
CA SER A 91 14.27 -6.95 -15.07
C SER A 91 15.25 -5.93 -15.67
N ARG A 92 14.88 -5.28 -16.77
CA ARG A 92 15.68 -4.22 -17.39
C ARG A 92 15.76 -2.98 -16.50
N LEU A 93 14.64 -2.58 -15.89
CA LEU A 93 14.59 -1.47 -14.95
C LEU A 93 15.55 -1.69 -13.78
N MET A 94 15.51 -2.86 -13.14
CA MET A 94 16.41 -3.23 -12.05
C MET A 94 17.89 -3.14 -12.47
N SER A 95 18.21 -3.62 -13.68
CA SER A 95 19.57 -3.50 -14.23
C SER A 95 20.00 -2.05 -14.47
N LEU A 96 19.12 -1.21 -15.01
CA LEU A 96 19.39 0.21 -15.26
C LEU A 96 19.59 1.00 -13.95
N THR A 97 18.92 0.59 -12.88
CA THR A 97 18.98 1.26 -11.58
C THR A 97 20.06 0.68 -10.68
N GLY A 98 20.69 -0.43 -11.07
CA GLY A 98 21.66 -1.15 -10.24
C GLY A 98 21.01 -1.80 -9.01
N THR A 99 19.71 -2.10 -9.08
CA THR A 99 18.93 -2.67 -7.99
C THR A 99 18.89 -4.19 -8.09
N ASP A 100 19.17 -4.89 -6.98
CA ASP A 100 19.14 -6.35 -6.97
C ASP A 100 17.70 -6.90 -6.80
N GLY A 101 17.12 -7.37 -7.91
CA GLY A 101 15.82 -8.06 -7.93
C GLY A 101 15.87 -9.57 -7.67
N SER A 102 17.00 -10.14 -7.25
CA SER A 102 17.16 -11.59 -7.03
C SER A 102 16.23 -12.15 -5.96
N ARG A 103 15.85 -11.31 -4.99
CA ARG A 103 14.96 -11.65 -3.87
C ARG A 103 13.49 -11.31 -4.11
N GLY A 104 13.14 -10.98 -5.36
CA GLY A 104 11.82 -10.52 -5.75
C GLY A 104 11.64 -9.01 -5.59
N LEU A 105 10.46 -8.53 -5.98
CA LEU A 105 10.11 -7.12 -6.05
C LEU A 105 8.73 -6.91 -5.45
N THR A 106 8.63 -5.98 -4.50
CA THR A 106 7.36 -5.48 -4.00
C THR A 106 7.02 -4.20 -4.76
N VAL A 107 5.89 -4.20 -5.43
CA VAL A 107 5.28 -3.06 -6.13
C VAL A 107 4.23 -2.45 -5.22
N ILE A 108 4.25 -1.13 -5.06
CA ILE A 108 3.33 -0.40 -4.20
C ILE A 108 2.61 0.66 -5.03
N GLY A 109 1.29 0.53 -5.12
CA GLY A 109 0.40 1.51 -5.73
C GLY A 109 0.19 2.72 -4.83
N ALA A 110 -0.20 3.86 -5.41
CA ALA A 110 -0.51 5.11 -4.71
C ALA A 110 -1.63 4.95 -3.67
N ASP A 111 -2.49 3.96 -3.86
CA ASP A 111 -3.59 3.51 -2.99
C ASP A 111 -3.16 2.50 -1.91
N GLN A 112 -1.85 2.28 -1.75
CA GLN A 112 -1.24 1.26 -0.87
C GLN A 112 -1.56 -0.19 -1.26
N TYR A 113 -2.05 -0.44 -2.48
CA TYR A 113 -2.14 -1.78 -3.01
C TYR A 113 -0.74 -2.37 -3.25
N VAL A 114 -0.56 -3.65 -2.92
CA VAL A 114 0.76 -4.30 -2.92
C VAL A 114 0.82 -5.48 -3.89
N GLY A 115 1.76 -5.47 -4.83
CA GLY A 115 2.08 -6.63 -5.65
C GLY A 115 3.45 -7.19 -5.30
N PHE A 116 3.54 -8.40 -4.75
CA PHE A 116 4.82 -9.10 -4.62
C PHE A 116 5.06 -10.00 -5.82
N LEU A 117 6.18 -9.79 -6.50
CA LEU A 117 6.64 -10.56 -7.65
C LEU A 117 7.90 -11.32 -7.26
N SER A 118 7.90 -12.64 -7.46
CA SER A 118 9.14 -13.41 -7.36
C SER A 118 10.14 -13.00 -8.45
N HIS A 119 11.40 -13.41 -8.30
CA HIS A 119 12.42 -13.19 -9.31
C HIS A 119 12.02 -13.73 -10.71
N GLU A 120 11.37 -14.89 -10.74
CA GLU A 120 10.87 -15.50 -11.99
C GLU A 120 9.81 -14.64 -12.69
N ARG A 121 8.90 -14.02 -11.92
CA ARG A 121 7.86 -13.14 -12.48
C ARG A 121 8.37 -11.76 -12.85
N LEU A 122 9.37 -11.27 -12.15
CA LEU A 122 10.03 -10.02 -12.48
C LEU A 122 10.61 -10.04 -13.90
N ALA A 123 11.08 -11.19 -14.39
CA ALA A 123 11.58 -11.33 -15.75
C ALA A 123 10.49 -11.16 -16.84
N GLN A 124 9.22 -11.36 -16.49
CA GLN A 124 8.08 -11.32 -17.41
C GLN A 124 7.25 -10.04 -17.29
N GLY A 125 7.35 -9.34 -16.16
CA GLY A 125 6.57 -8.14 -15.88
C GLY A 125 7.13 -6.88 -16.53
N PHE A 126 6.23 -5.96 -16.82
CA PHE A 126 6.50 -4.64 -17.37
C PHE A 126 5.95 -3.56 -16.45
N LEU A 127 6.71 -2.48 -16.26
CA LEU A 127 6.18 -1.21 -15.80
C LEU A 127 5.80 -0.40 -17.04
N VAL A 128 4.51 -0.14 -17.24
CA VAL A 128 3.99 0.55 -18.41
C VAL A 128 3.47 1.94 -18.05
N TRP A 129 3.61 2.88 -18.99
CA TRP A 129 3.19 4.28 -18.85
C TRP A 129 2.36 4.78 -20.04
N GLU A 130 2.26 4.00 -21.12
CA GLU A 130 1.41 4.29 -22.26
C GLU A 130 0.51 3.10 -22.63
N MET A 131 -0.66 3.43 -23.18
CA MET A 131 -1.68 2.54 -23.74
C MET A 131 -2.12 3.14 -25.08
N ASP A 132 -2.00 2.37 -26.17
CA ASP A 132 -2.34 2.78 -27.55
C ASP A 132 -1.70 4.11 -28.01
N ASN A 133 -0.42 4.31 -27.68
CA ASN A 133 0.38 5.54 -27.88
C ASN A 133 -0.01 6.76 -27.02
N GLY A 134 -0.99 6.63 -26.13
CA GLY A 134 -1.37 7.70 -25.21
C GLY A 134 -0.93 7.38 -23.78
N PRO A 135 -0.87 8.39 -22.89
CA PRO A 135 -0.74 8.14 -21.46
C PRO A 135 -1.87 7.24 -20.94
N ILE A 136 -1.58 6.37 -19.97
CA ILE A 136 -2.61 5.53 -19.35
C ILE A 136 -3.55 6.40 -18.52
N HIS A 137 -4.85 6.33 -18.80
CA HIS A 137 -5.85 7.07 -18.04
C HIS A 137 -5.95 6.55 -16.59
N GLY A 138 -6.27 7.42 -15.63
CA GLY A 138 -6.41 7.04 -14.22
C GLY A 138 -7.40 5.89 -14.01
N LEU A 139 -8.57 5.93 -14.66
CA LEU A 139 -9.56 4.83 -14.59
C LEU A 139 -9.07 3.49 -15.17
N LYS A 140 -7.95 3.47 -15.89
CA LYS A 140 -7.30 2.26 -16.43
C LYS A 140 -6.08 1.84 -15.60
N GLY A 141 -5.84 2.52 -14.48
CA GLY A 141 -4.74 2.26 -13.55
C GLY A 141 -3.47 3.07 -13.80
N GLY A 142 -3.53 4.11 -14.66
CA GLY A 142 -2.42 5.01 -14.91
C GLY A 142 -2.14 5.99 -13.76
N PRO A 143 -1.00 6.69 -13.74
CA PRO A 143 -0.09 6.87 -14.88
C PRO A 143 0.88 5.70 -15.09
N LEU A 144 1.12 4.89 -14.06
CA LEU A 144 2.02 3.74 -14.11
C LEU A 144 1.29 2.47 -13.66
N LYS A 145 1.51 1.38 -14.38
CA LYS A 145 0.85 0.09 -14.14
C LYS A 145 1.80 -1.07 -14.36
N ILE A 146 1.60 -2.17 -13.63
CA ILE A 146 2.27 -3.44 -13.93
C ILE A 146 1.45 -4.25 -14.92
N MET A 147 2.08 -4.67 -16.01
CA MET A 147 1.49 -5.52 -17.04
C MET A 147 2.34 -6.77 -17.28
N PHE A 148 1.69 -7.81 -17.79
CA PHE A 148 2.30 -9.09 -18.14
C PHE A 148 1.75 -9.58 -19.48
N PRO A 149 2.53 -10.34 -20.27
CA PRO A 149 1.99 -11.07 -21.41
C PRO A 149 0.98 -12.13 -20.93
N GLU A 150 -0.01 -12.45 -21.76
CA GLU A 150 -1.02 -13.47 -21.44
C GLU A 150 -0.40 -14.82 -21.07
N SER A 151 0.69 -15.19 -21.74
CA SER A 151 1.43 -16.43 -21.49
C SER A 151 2.05 -16.51 -20.09
N ALA A 152 2.15 -15.40 -19.36
CA ALA A 152 2.69 -15.39 -18.01
C ALA A 152 1.77 -16.13 -17.02
N GLY A 153 0.46 -16.23 -17.28
CA GLY A 153 -0.46 -16.96 -16.39
C GLY A 153 -0.42 -16.45 -14.94
N VAL A 154 -0.20 -15.15 -14.75
CA VAL A 154 -0.14 -14.52 -13.44
C VAL A 154 -1.54 -14.24 -12.92
N HIS A 155 -1.69 -14.22 -11.60
CA HIS A 155 -2.98 -13.92 -10.98
C HIS A 155 -3.38 -12.46 -11.24
N LEU A 156 -4.69 -12.22 -11.43
CA LEU A 156 -5.27 -10.89 -11.74
C LEU A 156 -4.82 -9.80 -10.77
N SER A 157 -4.70 -10.15 -9.50
CA SER A 157 -4.28 -9.23 -8.44
C SER A 157 -2.84 -8.71 -8.59
N CYS A 158 -2.02 -9.28 -9.48
CA CYS A 158 -0.61 -8.87 -9.64
C CYS A 158 -0.45 -7.72 -10.65
N TYR A 159 -1.49 -7.39 -11.42
CA TYR A 159 -1.56 -6.24 -12.32
C TYR A 159 -1.79 -4.95 -11.50
N THR A 160 -0.76 -4.52 -10.77
CA THR A 160 -0.85 -3.40 -9.82
C THR A 160 -1.02 -2.06 -10.55
N TRP A 161 -1.97 -1.25 -10.09
CA TRP A 161 -2.30 0.07 -10.65
C TRP A 161 -1.62 1.19 -9.87
N TYR A 162 -1.61 2.39 -10.44
CA TYR A 162 -1.14 3.61 -9.77
C TYR A 162 0.27 3.46 -9.18
N VAL A 163 1.13 2.71 -9.86
CA VAL A 163 2.42 2.26 -9.32
C VAL A 163 3.27 3.48 -8.95
N LYS A 164 3.68 3.54 -7.68
CA LYS A 164 4.41 4.70 -7.14
C LYS A 164 5.79 4.32 -6.62
N THR A 165 5.91 3.14 -6.02
CA THR A 165 7.16 2.70 -5.39
C THR A 165 7.43 1.24 -5.72
N LEU A 166 8.69 0.93 -6.01
CA LEU A 166 9.24 -0.41 -6.14
C LEU A 166 10.24 -0.65 -5.01
N VAL A 167 10.13 -1.78 -4.34
CA VAL A 167 11.03 -2.21 -3.26
C VAL A 167 11.59 -3.57 -3.62
N ALA A 168 12.88 -3.64 -3.95
CA ALA A 168 13.53 -4.91 -4.26
C ALA A 168 13.90 -5.62 -2.96
N GLY A 169 13.48 -6.88 -2.81
CA GLY A 169 13.76 -7.71 -1.65
C GLY A 169 13.25 -7.16 -0.29
N PRO A 170 13.69 -7.76 0.83
CA PRO A 170 13.45 -7.22 2.15
C PRO A 170 14.34 -6.00 2.44
N VAL A 171 13.80 -4.99 3.10
CA VAL A 171 14.58 -3.81 3.53
C VAL A 171 15.29 -4.12 4.84
N GLU A 172 16.59 -4.45 4.77
CA GLU A 172 17.38 -4.86 5.93
C GLU A 172 17.93 -3.67 6.73
N ARG A 173 18.20 -2.55 6.05
CA ARG A 173 18.83 -1.35 6.63
C ARG A 173 17.82 -0.24 6.91
N ALA A 174 16.63 -0.60 7.39
CA ALA A 174 15.58 0.38 7.61
C ALA A 174 15.85 1.28 8.82
N VAL A 175 15.58 2.58 8.64
CA VAL A 175 15.60 3.60 9.68
C VAL A 175 14.28 4.35 9.65
N LEU A 176 13.74 4.66 10.82
CA LEU A 176 12.55 5.49 10.96
C LEU A 176 12.97 6.89 11.44
N PRO A 177 12.90 7.92 10.58
CA PRO A 177 12.98 9.30 11.01
C PRO A 177 11.78 9.67 11.88
N VAL A 178 12.07 10.34 12.99
CA VAL A 178 11.07 10.94 13.86
C VAL A 178 11.45 12.39 14.10
N THR A 179 10.54 13.31 13.82
CA THR A 179 10.73 14.74 14.05
C THR A 179 9.82 15.16 15.20
N VAL A 180 10.38 15.62 16.31
CA VAL A 180 9.64 16.09 17.47
C VAL A 180 9.97 17.56 17.70
N MET A 181 8.98 18.44 17.61
CA MET A 181 9.16 19.89 17.84
C MET A 181 10.31 20.48 17.02
N GLY A 182 10.44 20.05 15.76
CA GLY A 182 11.52 20.47 14.85
C GLY A 182 12.85 19.72 15.02
N GLN A 183 13.03 18.94 16.09
CA GLN A 183 14.23 18.11 16.27
C GLN A 183 14.05 16.74 15.61
N ARG A 184 14.89 16.42 14.63
CA ARG A 184 14.83 15.17 13.87
C ARG A 184 15.83 14.14 14.40
N THR A 185 15.34 12.97 14.79
CA THR A 185 16.14 11.79 15.16
C THR A 185 15.92 10.66 14.17
N ARG A 186 16.84 9.69 14.16
CA ARG A 186 16.80 8.50 13.30
C ARG A 186 16.85 7.25 14.16
N HIS A 187 15.85 6.38 14.06
CA HIS A 187 15.74 5.15 14.83
C HIS A 187 15.98 3.94 13.94
N THR A 188 17.02 3.15 14.22
CA THR A 188 17.29 1.90 13.51
C THR A 188 16.36 0.80 13.98
N VAL A 189 16.04 -0.16 13.10
CA VAL A 189 15.28 -1.38 13.47
C VAL A 189 15.89 -2.07 14.69
N LYS A 190 17.23 -2.17 14.77
CA LYS A 190 17.92 -2.80 15.91
C LYS A 190 17.62 -2.10 17.24
N GLN A 191 17.63 -0.77 17.28
CA GLN A 191 17.32 0.01 18.50
C GLN A 191 15.85 -0.14 18.91
N MET A 192 14.97 -0.21 17.91
CA MET A 192 13.54 -0.35 18.17
C MET A 192 13.19 -1.76 18.65
N LEU A 193 13.79 -2.80 18.06
CA LEU A 193 13.56 -4.19 18.47
C LEU A 193 13.92 -4.46 19.93
N SER A 194 14.91 -3.77 20.52
CA SER A 194 15.23 -3.93 21.95
C SER A 194 14.14 -3.39 22.89
N HIS A 195 13.19 -2.61 22.37
CA HIS A 195 12.03 -2.07 23.08
C HIS A 195 10.70 -2.63 22.55
N ALA A 196 10.77 -3.57 21.60
CA ALA A 196 9.58 -4.13 20.99
C ALA A 196 8.84 -5.04 21.97
N VAL A 197 7.52 -4.93 21.97
CA VAL A 197 6.61 -5.77 22.74
C VAL A 197 5.82 -6.66 21.78
N PRO A 198 5.42 -7.86 22.21
CA PRO A 198 4.43 -8.63 21.47
C PRO A 198 3.10 -7.87 21.48
N ILE A 199 2.43 -7.84 20.34
CA ILE A 199 1.06 -7.29 20.24
C ILE A 199 0.07 -8.38 19.83
N ASP A 200 -1.19 -8.13 20.18
CA ASP A 200 -2.31 -8.99 19.84
C ASP A 200 -2.40 -9.17 18.30
N PRO A 201 -2.34 -10.41 17.78
CA PRO A 201 -2.41 -10.66 16.34
C PRO A 201 -3.70 -10.16 15.68
N SER A 202 -4.79 -9.93 16.43
CA SER A 202 -6.01 -9.31 15.89
C SER A 202 -5.78 -7.87 15.41
N LEU A 203 -4.79 -7.17 15.96
CA LEU A 203 -4.41 -5.83 15.53
C LEU A 203 -3.54 -5.84 14.25
N PHE A 204 -3.12 -7.02 13.79
CA PHE A 204 -2.31 -7.13 12.61
C PHE A 204 -3.15 -7.09 11.34
N SER A 205 -2.94 -6.03 10.56
CA SER A 205 -3.51 -5.89 9.23
C SER A 205 -2.43 -6.08 8.16
N ILE A 206 -2.86 -6.59 7.01
CA ILE A 206 -2.02 -6.73 5.82
C ILE A 206 -2.62 -5.85 4.74
N ALA A 207 -1.79 -5.11 4.02
CA ALA A 207 -2.24 -4.32 2.88
C ALA A 207 -3.01 -5.17 1.86
N GLN A 208 -3.94 -4.61 1.11
CA GLN A 208 -4.55 -5.36 0.00
C GLN A 208 -3.51 -5.63 -1.10
N GLY A 209 -3.58 -6.77 -1.79
CA GLY A 209 -2.50 -7.10 -2.73
C GLY A 209 -2.38 -8.52 -3.27
N CYS A 210 -1.55 -8.68 -4.30
CA CYS A 210 -1.05 -9.96 -4.80
C CYS A 210 0.14 -10.44 -3.96
N ARG A 211 0.01 -11.62 -3.36
CA ARG A 211 1.04 -12.28 -2.55
C ARG A 211 1.17 -13.77 -2.81
N ASN A 212 0.61 -14.25 -3.92
CA ASN A 212 0.50 -15.69 -4.19
C ASN A 212 1.87 -16.38 -4.18
N GLU A 213 2.93 -15.64 -4.53
CA GLU A 213 4.30 -16.15 -4.58
C GLU A 213 5.11 -15.87 -3.30
N PHE A 214 4.54 -15.13 -2.35
CA PHE A 214 5.20 -14.83 -1.08
C PHE A 214 5.09 -16.04 -0.14
N LYS A 215 6.22 -16.73 0.05
CA LYS A 215 6.33 -17.87 0.98
C LYS A 215 6.81 -17.36 2.34
N GLY A 216 5.97 -17.39 3.36
CA GLY A 216 6.41 -17.01 4.71
C GLY A 216 5.33 -16.52 5.67
N PHE A 217 4.05 -16.57 5.29
CA PHE A 217 2.97 -16.13 6.16
C PHE A 217 2.32 -17.30 6.90
N LYS A 218 2.18 -17.19 8.23
CA LYS A 218 1.39 -18.10 9.06
C LYS A 218 0.01 -17.50 9.32
N GLN A 219 -1.02 -18.35 9.45
CA GLN A 219 -2.39 -17.91 9.75
C GLN A 219 -2.53 -17.15 11.08
N ALA A 220 -1.62 -17.38 12.05
CA ALA A 220 -1.56 -16.66 13.32
C ALA A 220 -0.12 -16.16 13.55
N PRO A 221 0.24 -14.99 12.96
CA PRO A 221 1.60 -14.49 13.05
C PRO A 221 1.91 -13.99 14.46
N SER A 222 3.13 -14.24 14.95
CA SER A 222 3.62 -13.54 16.12
C SER A 222 4.13 -12.17 15.69
N VAL A 223 3.54 -11.10 16.21
CA VAL A 223 3.88 -9.72 15.81
C VAL A 223 4.62 -9.00 16.93
N SER A 224 5.68 -8.27 16.57
CA SER A 224 6.42 -7.41 17.49
C SER A 224 6.42 -5.97 16.99
N ALA A 225 6.13 -5.05 17.91
CA ALA A 225 5.99 -3.64 17.64
C ALA A 225 6.53 -2.80 18.80
N VAL A 226 6.87 -1.54 18.54
CA VAL A 226 7.15 -0.57 19.61
C VAL A 226 5.93 0.33 19.82
N PRO A 227 5.55 0.66 21.07
CA PRO A 227 4.51 1.65 21.30
C PRO A 227 4.98 3.05 20.86
N LEU A 228 4.07 3.91 20.43
CA LEU A 228 4.40 5.30 20.03
C LEU A 228 5.09 6.09 21.16
N SER A 229 4.77 5.77 22.42
CA SER A 229 5.41 6.31 23.63
C SER A 229 6.91 6.02 23.72
N TYR A 230 7.46 5.11 22.92
CA TYR A 230 8.89 4.93 22.80
C TYR A 230 9.59 6.17 22.23
N PHE A 231 8.94 6.86 21.28
CA PHE A 231 9.50 8.04 20.62
C PHE A 231 9.14 9.34 21.32
N LEU A 232 7.99 9.34 21.98
CA LEU A 232 7.39 10.52 22.56
C LEU A 232 7.37 10.37 24.08
N PRO A 233 7.93 11.31 24.85
CA PRO A 233 7.71 11.34 26.29
C PRO A 233 6.25 11.76 26.54
N LEU A 234 5.32 10.81 26.39
CA LEU A 234 3.88 11.00 26.59
C LEU A 234 3.62 11.17 28.09
N GLY A 235 3.88 12.37 28.61
CA GLY A 235 3.64 12.74 29.99
C GLY A 235 4.10 14.17 30.31
N GLY A 236 3.41 14.81 31.26
CA GLY A 236 3.74 16.16 31.73
C GLY A 236 3.51 17.25 30.69
N THR A 237 4.24 18.36 30.82
CA THR A 237 4.09 19.57 30.00
C THR A 237 4.41 19.37 28.51
N PHE A 238 5.08 18.27 28.15
CA PHE A 238 5.33 17.92 26.76
C PHE A 238 4.04 17.55 26.03
N ALA A 239 3.17 16.75 26.66
CA ALA A 239 1.91 16.34 26.05
C ALA A 239 1.07 17.58 25.70
N GLU A 240 0.98 18.56 26.62
CA GLU A 240 0.24 19.83 26.45
C GLU A 240 0.74 20.70 25.30
N GLN A 241 1.99 20.50 24.83
CA GLN A 241 2.57 21.24 23.71
C GLN A 241 2.34 20.56 22.36
N VAL A 242 1.97 19.26 22.36
CA VAL A 242 1.71 18.54 21.12
C VAL A 242 0.36 18.99 20.56
N THR A 243 0.37 19.53 19.36
CA THR A 243 -0.83 19.93 18.61
C THR A 243 -1.23 18.86 17.59
N ALA A 244 -0.26 18.15 17.01
CA ALA A 244 -0.51 17.15 15.98
C ALA A 244 0.59 16.09 15.87
N ILE A 245 0.19 14.89 15.43
CA ILE A 245 1.08 13.79 15.10
C ILE A 245 0.75 13.32 13.70
N GLU A 246 1.71 13.48 12.79
CA GLU A 246 1.60 13.08 11.39
C GLU A 246 2.39 11.80 11.16
N PHE A 247 1.71 10.79 10.59
CA PHE A 247 2.32 9.58 10.08
C PHE A 247 2.37 9.68 8.56
N LYS A 248 3.56 9.87 8.02
CA LYS A 248 3.78 9.97 6.57
C LYS A 248 4.18 8.61 6.04
N SER A 249 3.46 8.09 5.06
CA SER A 249 3.81 6.87 4.35
C SER A 249 4.45 7.17 3.00
N PHE A 250 5.24 6.23 2.48
CA PHE A 250 5.79 6.32 1.14
C PHE A 250 4.71 6.34 0.05
N SER A 251 3.59 5.69 0.34
CA SER A 251 2.43 5.62 -0.55
C SER A 251 1.14 5.79 0.23
N GLY A 252 0.12 6.39 -0.38
CA GLY A 252 -1.14 6.77 0.27
C GLY A 252 -1.08 8.07 1.06
N PRO A 253 -2.17 8.39 1.80
CA PRO A 253 -2.32 9.65 2.50
C PRO A 253 -1.52 9.69 3.81
N THR A 254 -1.10 10.90 4.19
CA THR A 254 -0.63 11.19 5.55
C THR A 254 -1.79 11.09 6.53
N ILE A 255 -1.59 10.40 7.64
CA ILE A 255 -2.56 10.36 8.75
C ILE A 255 -2.15 11.38 9.80
N THR A 256 -3.07 12.24 10.20
CA THR A 256 -2.84 13.27 11.22
C THR A 256 -3.75 13.02 12.41
N LEU A 257 -3.16 12.77 13.58
CA LEU A 257 -3.86 12.60 14.84
C LEU A 257 -3.69 13.86 15.71
N SER A 258 -4.75 14.21 16.45
CA SER A 258 -4.68 15.26 17.48
C SER A 258 -4.10 14.72 18.79
N GLN A 259 -3.69 15.64 19.68
CA GLN A 259 -3.13 15.33 20.99
C GLN A 259 -4.00 14.40 21.85
N VAL A 260 -5.32 14.58 21.83
CA VAL A 260 -6.28 13.81 22.65
C VAL A 260 -6.23 12.32 22.31
N LEU A 261 -5.67 11.96 21.15
CA LEU A 261 -5.56 10.58 20.69
C LEU A 261 -4.25 9.90 21.12
N LEU A 262 -3.36 10.62 21.81
CA LEU A 262 -2.15 10.06 22.43
C LEU A 262 -2.45 9.09 23.58
N ASP A 263 -3.66 9.12 24.12
CA ASP A 263 -4.12 8.19 25.15
C ASP A 263 -4.34 6.77 24.59
N TYR A 264 -4.35 6.62 23.27
CA TYR A 264 -4.52 5.32 22.62
C TYR A 264 -3.18 4.63 22.36
N PRO A 265 -3.08 3.31 22.55
CA PRO A 265 -1.84 2.58 22.34
C PRO A 265 -1.61 2.35 20.84
N VAL A 266 -1.09 3.37 20.15
CA VAL A 266 -0.63 3.27 18.76
C VAL A 266 0.70 2.53 18.72
N TYR A 267 0.85 1.61 17.78
CA TYR A 267 2.05 0.77 17.67
C TYR A 267 2.74 0.94 16.32
N ILE A 268 4.07 0.92 16.32
CA ILE A 268 4.89 0.81 15.12
C ILE A 268 5.37 -0.64 15.00
N MET A 269 4.80 -1.35 14.05
CA MET A 269 5.13 -2.72 13.73
C MET A 269 6.49 -2.85 13.05
N LEU A 270 7.25 -3.85 13.47
CA LEU A 270 8.65 -4.07 13.06
C LEU A 270 8.93 -5.47 12.57
N ALA A 271 8.26 -6.46 13.15
CA ALA A 271 8.57 -7.85 12.91
C ALA A 271 7.32 -8.73 12.94
N CYS A 272 7.37 -9.78 12.13
CA CYS A 272 6.36 -10.83 12.03
C CYS A 272 7.10 -12.18 12.01
N ASP A 273 6.66 -13.13 12.83
CA ASP A 273 7.24 -14.46 12.95
C ASP A 273 8.76 -14.45 13.19
N GLY A 274 9.24 -13.53 14.02
CA GLY A 274 10.65 -13.38 14.38
C GLY A 274 11.54 -12.83 13.26
N ARG A 275 10.96 -12.36 12.16
CA ARG A 275 11.66 -11.74 11.03
C ARG A 275 11.21 -10.30 10.86
N LEU A 276 12.07 -9.46 10.27
CA LEU A 276 11.70 -8.10 9.93
C LEU A 276 10.45 -8.08 9.04
N LEU A 277 9.60 -7.09 9.24
CA LEU A 277 8.36 -6.95 8.49
C LEU A 277 8.70 -6.76 7.01
N HIS A 278 8.33 -7.75 6.21
CA HIS A 278 8.63 -7.74 4.79
C HIS A 278 7.79 -6.64 4.08
N PRO A 279 8.31 -5.94 3.04
CA PRO A 279 7.52 -4.96 2.30
C PRO A 279 6.23 -5.53 1.70
N ALA A 280 6.24 -6.78 1.24
CA ALA A 280 5.02 -7.48 0.82
C ALA A 280 3.92 -7.48 1.91
N LEU A 281 4.27 -7.38 3.19
CA LEU A 281 3.35 -7.34 4.34
C LEU A 281 3.13 -5.91 4.87
N GLY A 282 3.54 -4.87 4.15
CA GLY A 282 3.41 -3.47 4.56
C GLY A 282 4.63 -2.87 5.27
N GLY A 283 5.73 -3.63 5.36
CA GLY A 283 6.98 -3.19 6.00
C GLY A 283 7.83 -2.22 5.17
N PRO A 284 9.01 -1.80 5.68
CA PRO A 284 9.65 -2.28 6.92
C PRO A 284 8.99 -1.78 8.21
N PHE A 285 8.15 -0.75 8.11
CA PHE A 285 7.41 -0.17 9.22
C PHE A 285 5.94 0.00 8.84
N SER A 286 5.04 -0.39 9.74
CA SER A 286 3.62 -0.08 9.63
C SER A 286 3.12 0.51 10.95
N VAL A 287 2.19 1.44 10.88
CA VAL A 287 1.47 1.95 12.06
C VAL A 287 0.23 1.11 12.23
N VAL A 288 -0.04 0.66 13.45
CA VAL A 288 -1.26 -0.04 13.81
C VAL A 288 -2.04 0.78 14.82
N PHE A 289 -3.30 1.00 14.49
CA PHE A 289 -4.27 1.71 15.31
C PHE A 289 -5.23 0.69 15.94
N PRO A 290 -5.38 0.67 17.27
CA PRO A 290 -6.23 -0.29 17.97
C PRO A 290 -7.73 0.07 17.89
N VAL A 291 -8.27 0.24 16.68
CA VAL A 291 -9.64 0.73 16.43
C VAL A 291 -10.70 -0.13 17.13
N GLU A 292 -10.53 -1.45 17.16
CA GLU A 292 -11.47 -2.37 17.83
C GLU A 292 -11.59 -2.10 19.33
N LYS A 293 -10.48 -1.73 19.98
CA LYS A 293 -10.43 -1.41 21.41
C LYS A 293 -10.81 0.04 21.68
N HIS A 294 -10.74 0.89 20.65
CA HIS A 294 -10.95 2.33 20.73
C HIS A 294 -11.72 2.84 19.50
N PRO A 295 -13.06 2.63 19.46
CA PRO A 295 -13.89 2.96 18.29
C PRO A 295 -13.82 4.42 17.86
N GLY A 296 -13.49 5.33 18.79
CA GLY A 296 -13.29 6.74 18.49
C GLY A 296 -12.19 7.01 17.46
N LEU A 297 -11.30 6.06 17.16
CA LEU A 297 -10.28 6.17 16.11
C LEU A 297 -10.81 5.93 14.69
N GLN A 298 -11.97 5.29 14.54
CA GLN A 298 -12.43 4.73 13.26
C GLN A 298 -12.55 5.78 12.15
N ASP A 299 -13.00 7.00 12.49
CA ASP A 299 -13.20 8.07 11.51
C ASP A 299 -11.90 8.82 11.13
N MET A 300 -10.79 8.52 11.81
CA MET A 300 -9.52 9.27 11.69
C MET A 300 -8.38 8.44 11.10
N VAL A 301 -8.57 7.13 10.98
CA VAL A 301 -7.55 6.20 10.50
C VAL A 301 -8.09 5.39 9.31
N PRO A 302 -7.22 4.75 8.52
CA PRO A 302 -7.69 3.88 7.44
C PRO A 302 -8.61 2.78 7.95
N GLU A 303 -9.58 2.35 7.12
CA GLU A 303 -10.51 1.26 7.46
C GLU A 303 -9.79 -0.05 7.84
N SER A 304 -8.60 -0.27 7.29
CA SER A 304 -7.72 -1.39 7.64
C SER A 304 -7.22 -1.34 9.09
N GLY A 305 -7.41 -0.23 9.81
CA GLY A 305 -6.81 0.01 11.13
C GLY A 305 -5.28 0.14 11.08
N ALA A 306 -4.68 0.26 9.89
CA ALA A 306 -3.23 0.31 9.74
C ALA A 306 -2.78 1.24 8.60
N LEU A 307 -1.66 1.92 8.81
CA LEU A 307 -0.93 2.65 7.79
C LEU A 307 0.33 1.88 7.41
N PHE A 308 0.46 1.46 6.16
CA PHE A 308 1.61 0.69 5.68
C PHE A 308 2.73 1.60 5.17
N PHE A 309 3.95 1.06 5.06
CA PHE A 309 5.09 1.73 4.46
C PHE A 309 5.44 3.08 5.12
N LEU A 310 5.43 3.10 6.45
CA LEU A 310 5.70 4.31 7.22
C LEU A 310 7.10 4.85 6.87
N GLN A 311 7.13 6.12 6.47
CA GLN A 311 8.30 6.85 6.04
C GLN A 311 8.85 7.74 7.16
N GLU A 312 7.97 8.42 7.88
CA GLU A 312 8.35 9.40 8.90
C GLU A 312 7.20 9.62 9.89
N ILE A 313 7.57 9.89 11.15
CA ILE A 313 6.65 10.43 12.17
C ILE A 313 7.03 11.90 12.41
N VAL A 314 6.06 12.80 12.40
CA VAL A 314 6.26 14.22 12.75
C VAL A 314 5.32 14.60 13.87
N VAL A 315 5.86 15.20 14.93
CA VAL A 315 5.14 15.70 16.08
C VAL A 315 5.37 17.20 16.21
N ARG A 316 4.28 17.95 16.21
CA ARG A 316 4.21 19.41 16.27
C ARG A 316 3.34 19.84 17.43
#